data_AF-A0A7C7J557-F1
#
_entry.id   AF-A0A7C7J557-F1
#
_cell.length_a   1.000
_cell.length_b   1.000
_cell.length_c   1.000
_cell.angle_alpha   90.00
_cell.angle_beta   90.00
_cell.angle_gamma   90.00
#
_symmetry.space_group_name_H-M   'P 1'
#
loop_
_entity.id
_entity.type
_entity.pdbx_description
1 polymer ?
#
loop_
_entity_poly.entity_id
_entity_poly.type
_entity_poly.pdbx_seq_one_letter_code
_entity_poly.pdbx_strand_id
1 'polypeptide(L)'
;MVLTDQRPLLIWKKENNLLYQYNPKSYSVSQVSKLIRRSPSVVYRMIKSGDLYSHGRPVRVSHQALQDWALKRLPAIPRLFGRG
;
A
#
# COMPACT_ATOMS: atom_id res chain seq x y z
N MET A 1 24.21 11.71 43.21
CA MET A 1 24.44 12.58 42.04
C MET A 1 23.80 11.91 40.84
N VAL A 2 22.63 12.39 40.41
CA VAL A 2 21.89 11.81 39.29
C VAL A 2 22.17 12.67 38.07
N LEU A 3 22.86 12.10 37.10
CA LEU A 3 23.09 12.70 35.80
C LEU A 3 21.77 12.78 35.04
N THR A 4 21.51 13.98 34.57
CA THR A 4 20.49 14.36 33.60
C THR A 4 20.55 13.47 32.35
N ASP A 5 19.43 12.90 31.95
CA ASP A 5 19.21 12.61 30.54
C ASP A 5 17.90 13.28 30.11
N GLN A 6 18.08 14.42 29.45
CA GLN A 6 17.02 15.25 28.92
C GLN A 6 16.36 14.50 27.76
N ARG A 7 15.14 14.00 27.98
CA ARG A 7 14.27 13.51 26.91
C ARG A 7 13.97 14.69 25.96
N PRO A 8 14.40 14.68 24.69
CA PRO A 8 14.01 15.74 23.79
C PRO A 8 12.55 15.55 23.38
N LEU A 9 11.81 16.63 23.54
CA LEU A 9 10.46 16.89 23.07
C LEU A 9 10.31 16.52 21.60
N LEU A 10 9.44 15.56 21.27
CA LEU A 10 8.87 15.49 19.92
C LEU A 10 7.36 15.19 19.99
N ILE A 11 6.64 16.17 20.52
CA ILE A 11 5.25 16.40 20.16
C ILE A 11 5.27 16.90 18.71
N TRP A 12 5.24 15.98 17.73
CA TRP A 12 4.83 16.31 16.36
C TRP A 12 3.97 15.17 15.81
N LYS A 13 2.69 15.53 15.57
CA LYS A 13 1.59 14.77 14.94
C LYS A 13 0.68 13.93 15.83
N LYS A 14 -0.04 14.66 16.69
CA LYS A 14 -1.51 14.60 16.74
C LYS A 14 -2.08 14.57 15.29
N GLU A 15 -3.12 13.77 15.04
CA GLU A 15 -3.91 13.72 13.79
C GLU A 15 -3.30 12.99 12.59
N ASN A 16 -3.15 11.67 12.68
CA ASN A 16 -3.41 10.75 11.55
C ASN A 16 -3.95 9.42 12.12
N ASN A 17 -5.03 9.54 12.90
CA ASN A 17 -5.82 8.43 13.39
C ASN A 17 -6.80 7.98 12.29
N LEU A 18 -6.25 7.52 11.16
CA LEU A 18 -7.00 6.85 10.10
C LEU A 18 -6.30 5.56 9.76
N LEU A 19 -6.54 4.55 10.60
CA LEU A 19 -6.94 3.22 10.16
C LEU A 19 -6.32 2.78 8.81
N TYR A 20 -5.01 2.56 8.78
CA TYR A 20 -4.49 1.53 7.90
C TYR A 20 -5.00 0.20 8.46
N GLN A 21 -6.25 -0.14 8.14
CA GLN A 21 -6.76 -1.49 8.33
C GLN A 21 -5.82 -2.37 7.53
N TYR A 22 -4.89 -3.02 8.23
CA TYR A 22 -4.06 -4.08 7.69
C TYR A 22 -5.01 -5.15 7.16
N ASN A 23 -5.30 -5.09 5.87
CA ASN A 23 -6.17 -6.03 5.21
C ASN A 23 -5.27 -7.19 4.77
N PRO A 24 -5.30 -8.36 5.43
CA PRO A 24 -4.45 -9.50 5.07
C PRO A 24 -4.83 -10.10 3.70
N LYS A 25 -5.81 -9.51 3.00
CA LYS A 25 -6.19 -9.90 1.65
C LYS A 25 -5.01 -9.73 0.71
N SER A 26 -4.51 -10.87 0.25
CA SER A 26 -3.58 -10.98 -0.85
C SER A 26 -4.31 -11.56 -2.07
N TYR A 27 -3.95 -11.07 -3.24
CA TYR A 27 -4.56 -11.44 -4.50
C TYR A 27 -3.56 -12.22 -5.35
N SER A 28 -4.07 -13.22 -6.06
CA SER A 28 -3.30 -13.85 -7.13
C SER A 28 -3.16 -12.89 -8.31
N VAL A 29 -2.17 -13.13 -9.18
CA VAL A 29 -1.98 -12.36 -10.40
C VAL A 29 -3.24 -12.34 -11.28
N SER A 30 -3.98 -13.46 -11.33
CA SER A 30 -5.25 -13.54 -12.05
C SER A 30 -6.32 -12.61 -11.45
N GLN A 31 -6.44 -12.54 -10.12
CA GLN A 31 -7.38 -11.61 -9.48
C GLN A 31 -6.99 -10.15 -9.71
N VAL A 32 -5.71 -9.81 -9.57
CA VAL A 32 -5.19 -8.47 -9.85
C VAL A 32 -5.49 -8.07 -11.30
N SER A 33 -5.28 -8.98 -12.25
CA SER A 33 -5.52 -8.73 -13.68
C SER A 33 -6.96 -8.27 -13.95
N LYS A 34 -7.93 -8.87 -13.25
CA LYS A 34 -9.36 -8.49 -13.31
C LYS A 34 -9.61 -7.12 -12.69
N LEU A 35 -9.01 -6.84 -11.52
CA LEU A 35 -9.18 -5.57 -10.80
C LEU A 35 -8.66 -4.37 -11.58
N ILE A 36 -7.46 -4.48 -12.16
CA ILE A 36 -6.84 -3.38 -12.91
C ILE A 36 -7.19 -3.40 -14.41
N ARG A 37 -8.03 -4.35 -14.83
CA ARG A 37 -8.45 -4.59 -16.23
C ARG A 37 -7.26 -4.66 -17.20
N ARG A 38 -6.21 -5.39 -16.82
CA ARG A 38 -5.01 -5.66 -17.64
C ARG A 38 -4.77 -7.16 -17.75
N SER A 39 -4.04 -7.59 -18.78
CA SER A 39 -3.71 -9.03 -18.92
C SER A 39 -2.75 -9.50 -17.81
N PRO A 40 -2.78 -10.78 -17.41
CA PRO A 40 -1.87 -11.32 -16.41
C PRO A 40 -0.38 -11.10 -16.75
N SER A 41 -0.02 -11.16 -18.04
CA SER A 41 1.34 -10.92 -18.51
C SER A 41 1.81 -9.47 -18.26
N VAL A 42 0.90 -8.49 -18.34
CA VAL A 42 1.18 -7.10 -17.99
C VAL A 42 1.41 -6.97 -16.49
N VAL A 43 0.62 -7.66 -15.66
CA VAL A 43 0.80 -7.67 -14.20
C VAL A 43 2.16 -8.27 -13.82
N TYR A 44 2.55 -9.41 -14.43
CA TYR A 44 3.89 -9.98 -14.22
C TYR A 44 5.00 -9.03 -14.65
N ARG A 45 4.81 -8.26 -15.74
CA ARG A 45 5.76 -7.24 -16.18
C ARG A 45 5.90 -6.11 -15.15
N MET A 46 4.78 -5.62 -14.59
CA MET A 46 4.77 -4.60 -13.54
C MET A 46 5.45 -5.09 -12.26
N ILE A 47 5.27 -6.35 -11.90
CA ILE A 47 5.96 -6.96 -10.76
C ILE A 47 7.46 -7.02 -11.04
N LYS A 48 7.86 -7.50 -12.23
CA LYS A 48 9.27 -7.60 -12.62
C LYS A 48 9.97 -6.25 -12.70
N SER A 49 9.26 -5.18 -13.09
CA SER A 49 9.81 -3.83 -13.16
C SER A 49 9.83 -3.10 -11.80
N GLY A 50 9.27 -3.70 -10.74
CA GLY A 50 9.17 -3.06 -9.43
C GLY A 50 8.02 -2.06 -9.29
N ASP A 51 7.18 -1.92 -10.31
CA ASP A 51 6.00 -1.03 -10.31
C ASP A 51 4.94 -1.50 -9.31
N LEU A 52 4.81 -2.83 -9.15
CA LEU A 52 3.83 -3.45 -8.26
C LEU A 52 4.52 -4.43 -7.33
N TYR A 53 4.44 -4.18 -6.02
CA TYR A 53 5.04 -5.04 -5.02
C TYR A 53 4.32 -6.38 -4.92
N SER A 54 5.08 -7.47 -4.82
CA SER A 54 4.57 -8.83 -4.68
C SER A 54 5.38 -9.63 -3.68
N HIS A 55 4.81 -10.72 -3.17
CA HIS A 55 5.46 -11.60 -2.22
C HIS A 55 5.04 -13.06 -2.42
N GLY A 56 5.87 -13.98 -1.93
CA GLY A 56 5.58 -15.42 -1.86
C GLY A 56 5.70 -16.20 -3.18
N ARG A 57 5.56 -17.53 -3.05
CA ARG A 57 5.43 -18.48 -4.15
C ARG A 57 4.25 -19.41 -3.81
N PRO A 58 3.15 -19.42 -4.58
CA PRO A 58 2.90 -18.66 -5.80
C PRO A 58 2.85 -17.14 -5.58
N VAL A 59 3.15 -16.36 -6.62
CA VAL A 59 3.24 -14.89 -6.57
C VAL A 59 1.90 -14.28 -6.12
N ARG A 60 1.95 -13.46 -5.07
CA ARG A 60 0.79 -12.75 -4.53
C ARG A 60 1.04 -11.26 -4.38
N VAL A 61 0.00 -10.47 -4.54
CA VAL A 61 0.02 -9.01 -4.39
C VAL A 61 -0.88 -8.64 -3.23
N SER A 62 -0.34 -7.92 -2.25
CA SER A 62 -1.15 -7.46 -1.10
C SER A 62 -2.13 -6.39 -1.54
N HIS A 63 -3.28 -6.30 -0.84
CA HIS A 63 -4.23 -5.22 -1.06
C HIS A 63 -3.59 -3.83 -0.93
N GLN A 64 -2.68 -3.68 0.04
CA GLN A 64 -1.94 -2.44 0.26
C GLN A 64 -1.08 -2.06 -0.95
N ALA A 65 -0.29 -2.99 -1.47
CA ALA A 65 0.55 -2.74 -2.65
C ALA A 65 -0.28 -2.30 -3.87
N LEU A 66 -1.49 -2.87 -4.02
CA LEU A 66 -2.40 -2.51 -5.09
C LEU A 66 -3.00 -1.11 -4.89
N GLN A 67 -3.36 -0.75 -3.66
CA GLN A 67 -3.83 0.60 -3.31
C GLN A 67 -2.73 1.64 -3.55
N ASP A 68 -1.53 1.40 -3.07
CA ASP A 68 -0.38 2.31 -3.26
C ASP A 68 -0.09 2.51 -4.75
N TRP A 69 -0.14 1.43 -5.54
CA TRP A 69 -0.01 1.51 -6.99
C TRP A 69 -1.13 2.34 -7.64
N ALA A 70 -2.39 2.15 -7.20
CA ALA A 70 -3.53 2.89 -7.72
C ALA A 70 -3.42 4.39 -7.40
N LEU A 71 -3.02 4.74 -6.17
CA LEU A 71 -2.80 6.12 -5.74
C LEU A 71 -1.67 6.79 -6.53
N LYS A 72 -0.56 6.08 -6.79
CA LYS A 72 0.54 6.60 -7.61
C LYS A 72 0.14 6.93 -9.05
N ARG A 73 -0.78 6.16 -9.64
CA ARG A 73 -1.22 6.37 -11.05
C ARG A 73 -2.41 7.32 -11.18
N LEU A 74 -3.18 7.54 -10.12
CA LEU A 74 -4.33 8.44 -10.10
C LEU A 74 -4.19 9.49 -8.99
N PRO A 75 -3.21 10.41 -9.10
CA PRO A 75 -3.00 11.46 -8.09
C PRO A 75 -4.19 12.43 -8.00
N ALA A 76 -5.08 12.45 -9.00
CA ALA A 76 -6.23 13.33 -9.06
C ALA A 76 -7.44 12.87 -8.23
N ILE A 77 -7.38 11.70 -7.58
CA ILE A 77 -8.56 11.16 -6.88
C ILE A 77 -8.25 10.74 -5.43
N PRO A 78 -8.01 11.71 -4.53
CA PRO A 78 -8.08 11.44 -3.09
C PRO A 78 -9.51 11.15 -2.59
N ARG A 79 -10.54 11.09 -3.46
CA ARG A 79 -11.96 11.02 -3.07
C ARG A 79 -12.75 9.76 -3.48
N LEU A 80 -12.21 8.82 -4.26
CA LEU A 80 -12.96 7.59 -4.62
C LEU A 80 -13.04 6.56 -3.49
N PHE A 81 -12.21 6.71 -2.46
CA PHE A 81 -12.31 5.96 -1.20
C PHE A 81 -12.76 6.85 -0.03
N GLY A 82 -13.44 7.97 -0.34
CA GLY A 82 -14.16 8.75 0.66
C GLY A 82 -15.36 7.96 1.15
N ARG A 83 -15.29 7.49 2.40
CA ARG A 83 -16.46 7.01 3.17
C ARG A 83 -17.48 8.15 3.25
N GLY A 84 -18.68 7.91 2.72
CA GLY A 84 -19.91 8.44 3.32
C GLY A 84 -20.30 7.56 4.50
#